data_AF-A0A369VLZ2-F1
#
_entry.id   AF-A0A369VLZ2-F1
#
_cell.length_a   1.000
_cell.length_b   1.000
_cell.length_c   1.000
_cell.angle_alpha   90.00
_cell.angle_beta   90.00
_cell.angle_gamma   90.00
#
_symmetry.space_group_name_H-M   'P 1'
#
loop_
_entity.id
_entity.type
_entity.pdbx_description
1 polymer ?
#
loop_
_entity_poly.entity_id
_entity_poly.type
_entity_poly.pdbx_seq_one_letter_code
_entity_poly.pdbx_strand_id
1 'polypeptide(L)'
;MAAITIAFEVDSDRLGSYTDEHLAQLWHIGQANPAPFGDAAACNFAELVGREVIRRWLAQVSPALWTHQASHVAAKTEWRA
;
A
#
# COMPACT_ATOMS: atom_id res chain seq x y z
N MET A 1 -20.84 22.99 20.17
CA MET A 1 -21.25 21.93 19.23
C MET A 1 -21.22 20.60 19.97
N ALA A 2 -22.17 19.70 19.72
CA ALA A 2 -22.15 18.36 20.31
C ALA A 2 -21.06 17.50 19.65
N ALA A 3 -20.29 16.76 20.45
CA ALA A 3 -19.29 15.83 19.95
C ALA A 3 -19.95 14.55 19.44
N ILE A 4 -19.52 14.06 18.29
CA ILE A 4 -19.92 12.76 17.74
C ILE A 4 -18.75 11.81 17.93
N THR A 5 -19.01 10.65 18.53
CA THR A 5 -18.02 9.58 18.67
C THR A 5 -18.35 8.47 17.68
N ILE A 6 -17.34 8.04 16.92
CA ILE A 6 -17.45 6.94 15.97
C ILE A 6 -16.38 5.91 16.34
N ALA A 7 -16.80 4.67 16.56
CA ALA A 7 -15.90 3.55 16.79
C ALA A 7 -15.66 2.81 15.47
N PHE A 8 -14.42 2.40 15.24
CA PHE A 8 -14.03 1.60 14.09
C PHE A 8 -13.40 0.30 14.57
N GLU A 9 -13.85 -0.80 13.98
CA GLU A 9 -13.25 -2.12 14.16
C GLU A 9 -12.66 -2.57 12.82
N VAL A 10 -11.50 -3.22 12.90
CA VAL A 10 -10.75 -3.65 11.72
C VAL A 10 -10.03 -4.95 12.04
N ASP A 11 -10.13 -5.89 11.11
CA ASP A 11 -9.38 -7.14 11.14
C ASP A 11 -8.12 -6.98 10.28
N SER A 12 -7.00 -6.72 10.95
CA SER A 12 -5.71 -6.51 10.30
C SER A 12 -5.16 -7.75 9.58
N ASP A 13 -5.65 -8.95 9.90
CA ASP A 13 -5.23 -10.17 9.22
C ASP A 13 -5.86 -10.29 7.82
N ARG A 14 -6.84 -9.44 7.52
CA ARG A 14 -7.61 -9.44 6.27
C ARG A 14 -7.36 -8.23 5.39
N LEU A 15 -6.33 -7.43 5.66
CA LEU A 15 -5.97 -6.24 4.87
C LEU A 15 -5.84 -6.54 3.37
N GLY A 16 -5.32 -7.72 3.01
CA GLY A 16 -5.21 -8.17 1.62
C GLY A 16 -6.55 -8.34 0.87
N SER A 17 -7.66 -8.44 1.60
CA SER A 17 -9.01 -8.59 1.03
C SER A 17 -9.77 -7.26 0.87
N TYR A 18 -9.27 -6.19 1.47
CA TYR A 18 -9.91 -4.86 1.38
C TYR A 18 -9.61 -4.18 0.04
N THR A 19 -10.48 -3.25 -0.37
CA THR A 19 -10.22 -2.41 -1.55
C THR A 19 -9.16 -1.36 -1.25
N ASP A 20 -8.59 -0.77 -2.30
CA ASP A 20 -7.58 0.28 -2.14
C ASP A 20 -8.17 1.53 -1.46
N GLU A 21 -9.43 1.88 -1.76
CA GLU A 21 -10.15 2.98 -1.10
C GLU A 21 -10.35 2.71 0.39
N HIS A 22 -10.68 1.46 0.74
CA HIS A 22 -10.85 1.08 2.14
C HIS A 22 -9.51 1.12 2.89
N LEU A 23 -8.42 0.65 2.28
CA LEU A 23 -7.08 0.76 2.86
C LEU A 23 -6.64 2.23 3.04
N ALA A 24 -6.96 3.11 2.08
CA ALA A 24 -6.69 4.54 2.21
C ALA A 24 -7.48 5.16 3.36
N GLN A 25 -8.75 4.80 3.54
CA GLN A 25 -9.55 5.21 4.68
C GLN A 25 -8.94 4.71 6.00
N LEU A 26 -8.56 3.44 6.09
CA LEU A 26 -7.91 2.87 7.28
C LEU A 26 -6.58 3.55 7.60
N TRP A 27 -5.81 3.96 6.59
CA TRP A 27 -4.59 4.73 6.80
C TRP A 27 -4.88 6.08 7.46
N HIS A 28 -5.90 6.81 6.97
CA HIS A 28 -6.33 8.06 7.59
C HIS A 28 -6.85 7.86 9.02
N ILE A 29 -7.63 6.81 9.27
CA ILE A 29 -8.13 6.47 10.61
C ILE A 29 -6.96 6.14 11.55
N GLY A 30 -5.98 5.35 11.10
CA GLY A 30 -4.80 5.00 11.89
C GLY A 30 -3.97 6.23 12.28
N GLN A 31 -3.81 7.19 11.37
CA GLN A 31 -3.11 8.47 11.65
C GLN A 31 -3.90 9.41 12.56
N ALA A 32 -5.23 9.37 12.48
CA ALA A 32 -6.12 10.17 13.33
C ALA A 32 -6.45 9.49 14.68
N ASN A 33 -5.93 8.29 14.92
CA ASN A 33 -6.17 7.54 16.16
C ASN A 33 -5.68 8.38 17.36
N PRO A 34 -6.54 8.68 18.36
CA PRO A 34 -6.17 9.51 19.50
C PRO A 34 -5.29 8.79 20.54
N ALA A 35 -4.78 7.59 20.24
CA ALA A 35 -3.85 6.87 21.09
C ALA A 35 -2.60 7.72 21.41
N PRO A 36 -2.01 7.57 22.61
CA PRO A 36 -0.77 8.26 22.96
C PRO A 36 0.36 7.94 21.97
N PHE A 37 1.27 8.90 21.80
CA PHE A 37 2.48 8.66 21.01
C PHE A 37 3.26 7.44 21.54
N GLY A 38 3.66 6.56 20.62
CA GLY A 38 4.39 5.34 20.96
C GLY A 38 3.50 4.19 21.46
N ASP A 39 2.17 4.32 21.39
CA ASP A 39 1.27 3.19 21.63
C ASP A 39 1.55 2.06 20.63
N ALA A 40 1.95 0.90 21.15
CA ALA A 40 2.44 -0.21 20.33
C ALA A 40 1.37 -0.75 19.39
N ALA A 41 0.11 -0.83 19.84
CA ALA A 41 -0.98 -1.38 19.04
C ALA A 41 -1.37 -0.42 17.90
N ALA A 42 -1.48 0.88 18.20
CA ALA A 42 -1.76 1.91 17.20
C ALA A 42 -0.63 2.02 16.17
N CYS A 43 0.63 2.00 16.61
CA CYS A 43 1.79 2.01 15.72
C CYS A 43 1.83 0.77 14.82
N ASN A 44 1.61 -0.42 15.40
CA ASN A 44 1.59 -1.67 14.64
C ASN A 44 0.46 -1.70 13.61
N PHE A 45 -0.75 -1.26 13.99
CA PHE A 45 -1.87 -1.17 13.06
C PHE A 45 -1.57 -0.23 11.89
N ALA A 46 -1.08 0.99 12.18
CA ALA A 46 -0.69 1.93 11.15
C ALA A 46 0.37 1.31 10.22
N GLU A 47 1.41 0.69 10.77
CA GLU A 47 2.45 0.02 9.98
C GLU A 47 1.90 -1.07 9.05
N LEU A 48 1.01 -1.94 9.54
CA LEU A 48 0.40 -2.99 8.73
C LEU A 48 -0.38 -2.41 7.53
N VAL A 49 -1.20 -1.39 7.76
CA VAL A 49 -1.95 -0.72 6.69
C VAL A 49 -1.01 -0.06 5.69
N GLY A 50 -0.01 0.69 6.17
CA GLY A 50 0.96 1.38 5.31
C GLY A 50 1.78 0.42 4.46
N ARG A 51 2.23 -0.70 5.04
CA ARG A 51 2.95 -1.75 4.30
C ARG A 51 2.08 -2.38 3.22
N GLU A 52 0.80 -2.62 3.49
CA GLU A 52 -0.11 -3.17 2.49
C GLU A 52 -0.33 -2.19 1.32
N VAL A 53 -0.51 -0.90 1.60
CA VAL A 53 -0.59 0.14 0.55
C VAL A 53 0.68 0.15 -0.31
N ILE A 54 1.86 0.15 0.33
CA ILE A 54 3.15 0.11 -0.38
C ILE A 54 3.28 -1.18 -1.22
N ARG A 55 2.93 -2.33 -0.66
CA ARG A 55 2.99 -3.62 -1.36
C ARG A 55 2.14 -3.61 -2.62
N ARG A 56 0.91 -3.08 -2.56
CA ARG A 56 0.02 -2.97 -3.72
C ARG A 56 0.53 -1.99 -4.75
N TRP A 57 1.00 -0.82 -4.32
CA TRP A 57 1.61 0.15 -5.21
C TRP A 57 2.81 -0.46 -5.95
N LEU A 58 3.74 -1.11 -5.23
CA LEU A 58 4.90 -1.79 -5.80
C LEU A 58 4.51 -2.88 -6.82
N ALA A 59 3.41 -3.60 -6.59
CA ALA A 59 2.93 -4.62 -7.52
C ALA A 59 2.43 -4.05 -8.86
N GLN A 60 2.00 -2.78 -8.89
CA GLN A 60 1.56 -2.09 -10.10
C GLN A 60 2.68 -1.36 -10.83
N VAL A 61 3.81 -1.08 -10.15
CA VAL A 61 4.96 -0.42 -10.76
C VAL A 61 5.65 -1.39 -11.71
N SER A 62 5.62 -1.09 -13.01
CA SER A 62 6.40 -1.83 -14.00
C SER A 62 7.89 -1.77 -13.63
N PRO A 63 8.59 -2.91 -13.52
CA PRO A 63 10.01 -2.89 -13.23
C PRO A 63 10.75 -2.16 -14.35
N ALA A 64 11.44 -1.07 -14.03
CA ALA A 64 12.39 -0.43 -14.95
C ALA A 64 13.43 -1.42 -15.52
N LEU A 65 13.61 -2.56 -14.83
CA LEU A 65 14.43 -3.69 -15.24
C LEU A 65 14.06 -4.25 -16.62
N TRP A 66 12.80 -4.19 -17.08
CA TRP A 66 12.42 -4.65 -18.43
C TRP A 66 13.02 -3.80 -19.56
N THR A 67 13.35 -2.52 -19.27
CA THR A 67 14.09 -1.64 -20.18
C THR A 67 15.57 -2.02 -20.24
N HIS A 68 16.12 -2.63 -19.19
CA HIS A 68 17.53 -3.03 -19.10
C HIS A 68 17.79 -4.49 -19.47
N GLN A 69 16.78 -5.36 -19.38
CA GLN A 69 16.83 -6.72 -19.91
C GLN A 69 16.61 -6.67 -21.43
N ALA A 70 17.53 -7.27 -22.19
CA ALA A 70 17.77 -7.08 -23.62
C ALA A 70 16.62 -7.50 -24.58
N SER A 71 15.36 -7.58 -24.15
CA SER A 71 14.21 -7.91 -25.00
C SER A 71 14.09 -6.98 -26.22
N HIS A 72 14.50 -5.72 -26.06
CA HIS A 72 14.54 -4.71 -27.13
C HIS A 72 15.69 -4.91 -28.15
N VAL A 73 16.64 -5.81 -27.89
CA VAL A 73 17.73 -6.14 -28.85
C VAL A 73 17.24 -7.08 -29.95
N ALA A 74 16.26 -7.94 -29.68
CA ALA A 74 15.73 -8.88 -30.68
C ALA A 74 15.19 -8.18 -31.95
N ALA A 75 14.61 -6.98 -31.80
CA ALA A 75 14.13 -6.17 -32.91
C ALA A 75 15.23 -5.49 -33.75
N LYS A 76 16.49 -5.47 -33.27
CA LYS A 76 17.61 -4.85 -34.01
C LYS A 76 18.39 -5.83 -34.88
N THR A 77 18.13 -7.13 -34.80
CA THR A 77 18.95 -8.15 -35.48
C THR A 77 18.52 -8.43 -36.93
N GLU A 78 17.42 -7.85 -37.43
CA GLU A 78 16.92 -8.10 -38.79
C GLU A 78 17.56 -7.23 -39.91
N TRP A 79 18.60 -6.43 -39.63
CA TRP A 79 19.22 -5.52 -40.62
C TRP A 79 20.58 -5.96 -41.20
N ARG A 80 21.04 -7.21 -41.08
CA ARG A 80 22.27 -7.63 -41.80
C ARG A 80 22.26 -9.08 -42.28
N ALA A 81 21.65 -9.31 -43.44
CA ALA A 81 22.07 -10.30 -44.44
C ALA A 81 21.52 -9.90 -45.80
#